data_AF-X0UI54-F1
#
_entry.id   AF-X0UI54-F1
#
_cell.length_a   1.000
_cell.length_b   1.000
_cell.length_c   1.000
_cell.angle_alpha   90.00
_cell.angle_beta   90.00
_cell.angle_gamma   90.00
#
_symmetry.space_group_name_H-M   'P 1'
#
loop_
_entity.id
_entity.type
_entity.pdbx_description
1 polymer ?
#
loop_
_entity_poly.entity_id
_entity_poly.type
_entity_poly.pdbx_seq_one_letter_code
_entity_poly.pdbx_strand_id
1 'polypeptide(L)'
;LLGTALARPLIAKSQVEVARETGCDALSHGATGKGNDQVRFELAYRALAPELKVVAPWREWDLRSRTDCMAYAEKFGIPVSATVKKPYSIDRNLLHNSFEGGILEDPWRAPEESMFITTASPEEAPDT
;
A
#
# COMPACT_ATOMS: atom_id res chain seq x y z
N LEU A 1 4.01 -10.57 10.56
CA LEU A 1 3.05 -9.60 11.14
C LEU A 1 1.79 -9.55 10.29
N LEU A 2 0.61 -9.45 10.90
CA LEU A 2 -0.69 -9.50 10.21
C LEU A 2 -1.43 -8.15 10.14
N GLY A 3 -0.85 -7.05 10.64
CA GLY A 3 -1.54 -5.76 10.73
C GLY A 3 -2.02 -5.24 9.38
N THR A 4 -1.18 -5.31 8.35
CA THR A 4 -1.55 -5.00 6.96
C THR A 4 -2.54 -6.04 6.42
N ALA A 5 -2.29 -7.32 6.66
CA ALA A 5 -3.06 -8.42 6.10
C ALA A 5 -4.54 -8.39 6.55
N LEU A 6 -4.81 -8.07 7.81
CA LEU A 6 -6.15 -7.98 8.37
C LEU A 6 -6.94 -6.78 7.82
N ALA A 7 -6.26 -5.69 7.45
CA ALA A 7 -6.92 -4.51 6.91
C ALA A 7 -7.45 -4.73 5.48
N ARG A 8 -6.77 -5.55 4.65
CA ARG A 8 -7.09 -5.68 3.22
C ARG A 8 -8.49 -6.24 2.93
N PRO A 9 -8.97 -7.33 3.57
CA PRO A 9 -10.33 -7.81 3.37
C PRO A 9 -11.40 -6.79 3.77
N LEU A 10 -11.16 -6.01 4.83
CA LEU A 10 -12.08 -4.94 5.26
C LEU A 10 -12.16 -3.84 4.20
N ILE A 11 -11.02 -3.35 3.72
CA ILE A 11 -10.99 -2.32 2.66
C ILE A 11 -11.66 -2.85 1.38
N ALA A 12 -11.37 -4.10 1.01
CA ALA A 12 -11.96 -4.73 -0.17
C ALA A 12 -13.49 -4.81 -0.08
N LYS A 13 -14.01 -5.19 1.09
CA LYS A 13 -15.45 -5.22 1.36
C LYS A 13 -16.08 -3.85 1.19
N SER A 14 -15.50 -2.80 1.79
CA SER A 14 -16.04 -1.45 1.66
C SER A 14 -15.98 -0.94 0.21
N GLN A 15 -14.94 -1.28 -0.55
CA GLN A 15 -14.91 -0.94 -1.98
C GLN A 15 -16.01 -1.63 -2.78
N VAL A 16 -16.32 -2.90 -2.49
CA VAL A 16 -17.43 -3.63 -3.11
C VAL A 16 -18.78 -2.97 -2.77
N GLU A 17 -18.99 -2.59 -1.51
CA GLU A 17 -20.20 -1.90 -1.06
C GLU A 17 -20.39 -0.59 -1.84
N VAL A 18 -19.36 0.26 -1.89
CA VAL A 18 -19.40 1.52 -2.65
C VAL A 18 -19.63 1.27 -4.14
N ALA A 19 -18.93 0.30 -4.74
CA ALA A 19 -19.08 0.00 -6.17
C ALA A 19 -20.53 -0.36 -6.52
N ARG A 20 -21.22 -1.12 -5.66
CA ARG A 20 -22.63 -1.46 -5.84
C ARG A 20 -23.55 -0.26 -5.66
N GLU A 21 -23.29 0.57 -4.65
CA GLU A 21 -24.08 1.78 -4.38
C GLU A 21 -23.98 2.81 -5.52
N THR A 22 -22.80 2.92 -6.14
CA THR A 22 -22.55 3.89 -7.22
C THR A 22 -22.77 3.33 -8.62
N GLY A 23 -23.11 2.03 -8.75
CA GLY A 23 -23.30 1.37 -10.04
C GLY A 23 -22.01 1.22 -10.86
N CYS A 24 -20.85 1.10 -10.19
CA CYS A 24 -19.59 0.78 -10.86
C CYS A 24 -19.59 -0.66 -11.37
N ASP A 25 -18.94 -0.89 -12.51
CA ASP A 25 -18.78 -2.20 -13.15
C ASP A 25 -17.42 -2.87 -12.85
N ALA A 26 -16.54 -2.16 -12.14
CA ALA A 26 -15.19 -2.59 -11.84
C ALA A 26 -14.67 -2.10 -10.48
N LEU A 27 -13.68 -2.83 -9.96
CA LEU A 27 -12.90 -2.51 -8.78
C LEU A 27 -11.43 -2.34 -9.18
N SER A 28 -10.73 -1.38 -8.57
CA SER A 28 -9.32 -1.10 -8.87
C SER A 28 -8.47 -1.06 -7.60
N HIS A 29 -7.25 -1.60 -7.68
CA HIS A 29 -6.27 -1.53 -6.61
C HIS A 29 -4.87 -1.14 -7.10
N GLY A 30 -4.13 -0.44 -6.25
CA GLY A 30 -2.76 0.00 -6.52
C GLY A 30 -1.66 -0.94 -6.00
N ALA A 31 -1.99 -2.15 -5.52
CA ALA A 31 -0.97 -3.10 -5.06
C ALA A 31 -0.04 -3.54 -6.20
N THR A 32 1.26 -3.70 -5.90
CA THR A 32 2.27 -4.11 -6.88
C THR A 32 2.16 -5.60 -7.21
N GLY A 33 2.63 -5.99 -8.40
CA GLY A 33 2.61 -7.39 -8.86
C GLY A 33 3.55 -8.34 -8.11
N LYS A 34 4.39 -7.84 -7.20
CA LYS A 34 5.34 -8.64 -6.41
C LYS A 34 4.91 -8.79 -4.94
N GLY A 35 3.92 -8.01 -4.49
CA GLY A 35 3.47 -7.98 -3.10
C GLY A 35 2.32 -8.93 -2.80
N ASN A 36 2.09 -9.19 -1.52
CA ASN A 36 0.99 -10.02 -1.03
C ASN A 36 -0.39 -9.33 -1.14
N ASP A 37 -0.41 -8.00 -1.20
CA ASP A 37 -1.66 -7.23 -1.16
C ASP A 37 -2.54 -7.44 -2.39
N GLN A 38 -1.96 -7.67 -3.57
CA GLN A 38 -2.76 -8.00 -4.76
C GLN A 38 -3.60 -9.26 -4.52
N VAL A 39 -3.02 -10.29 -3.88
CA VAL A 39 -3.71 -11.56 -3.62
C VAL A 39 -4.82 -11.34 -2.60
N ARG A 40 -4.55 -10.55 -1.55
CA ARG A 40 -5.53 -10.25 -0.49
C ARG A 40 -6.73 -9.49 -1.04
N PHE A 41 -6.49 -8.47 -1.87
CA PHE A 41 -7.57 -7.72 -2.52
C PHE A 41 -8.33 -8.58 -3.51
N GLU A 42 -7.64 -9.24 -4.45
CA GLU A 42 -8.29 -10.00 -5.53
C GLU A 42 -9.07 -11.21 -5.02
N LEU A 43 -8.58 -11.92 -3.99
CA LEU A 43 -9.35 -13.00 -3.36
C LEU A 43 -10.61 -12.47 -2.67
N ALA A 44 -10.51 -11.33 -1.97
CA ALA A 44 -11.67 -10.72 -1.33
C ALA A 44 -12.70 -10.22 -2.36
N TYR A 45 -12.26 -9.55 -3.43
CA TYR A 45 -13.15 -9.13 -4.51
C TYR A 45 -13.85 -10.32 -5.16
N ARG A 46 -13.11 -11.38 -5.51
CA ARG A 46 -13.68 -12.60 -6.10
C ARG A 46 -14.69 -13.28 -5.16
N ALA A 47 -14.46 -13.23 -3.86
CA ALA A 47 -15.38 -13.82 -2.89
C ALA A 47 -16.65 -12.98 -2.68
N LEU A 48 -16.54 -11.64 -2.77
CA LEU A 48 -17.62 -10.72 -2.40
C LEU A 48 -18.44 -10.21 -3.60
N ALA A 49 -17.79 -10.05 -4.76
CA ALA A 49 -18.35 -9.54 -5.99
C ALA A 49 -17.64 -10.12 -7.23
N PRO A 50 -17.76 -11.45 -7.47
CA PRO A 50 -17.15 -12.12 -8.62
C PRO A 50 -17.59 -11.56 -9.99
N GLU A 51 -18.72 -10.86 -10.03
CA GLU A 51 -19.27 -10.19 -11.21
C GLU A 51 -18.49 -8.93 -11.62
N LEU A 52 -17.80 -8.27 -10.69
CA LEU A 52 -17.10 -7.02 -10.95
C LEU A 52 -15.72 -7.29 -11.53
N LYS A 53 -15.37 -6.56 -12.61
CA LYS A 53 -14.04 -6.65 -13.20
C LYS A 53 -13.00 -6.07 -12.24
N VAL A 54 -11.90 -6.78 -12.03
CA VAL A 54 -10.75 -6.23 -11.31
C VAL A 54 -9.78 -5.58 -12.29
N VAL A 55 -9.38 -4.35 -12.01
CA VAL A 55 -8.35 -3.59 -12.74
C VAL A 55 -7.14 -3.41 -11.83
N ALA A 56 -5.99 -3.91 -12.26
CA ALA A 56 -4.72 -3.81 -11.53
C ALA A 56 -3.67 -3.08 -12.39
N PRO A 57 -3.63 -1.72 -12.36
CA PRO A 57 -2.78 -0.92 -13.25
C PRO A 57 -1.30 -1.30 -13.23
N TRP A 58 -0.75 -1.65 -12.05
CA TRP A 58 0.65 -2.08 -11.90
C TRP A 58 1.02 -3.37 -12.65
N ARG A 59 0.01 -4.13 -13.10
CA ARG A 59 0.19 -5.37 -13.87
C ARG A 59 -0.25 -5.22 -15.32
N GLU A 60 -1.19 -4.32 -15.59
CA GLU A 60 -1.82 -4.16 -16.91
C GLU A 60 -1.23 -3.01 -17.73
N TRP A 61 -0.69 -1.96 -17.09
CA TRP A 61 -0.25 -0.75 -17.77
C TRP A 61 1.27 -0.67 -17.89
N ASP A 62 1.75 0.19 -18.78
CA ASP A 62 3.18 0.45 -19.00
C ASP A 62 3.80 1.45 -18.01
N LEU A 63 3.14 1.69 -16.87
CA LEU A 63 3.69 2.46 -15.75
C LEU A 63 4.37 1.51 -14.77
N ARG A 64 5.70 1.38 -14.86
CA ARG A 64 6.46 0.33 -14.15
C ARG A 64 7.26 0.85 -12.98
N SER A 65 7.35 2.17 -12.81
CA SER A 65 8.10 2.80 -11.73
C SER A 65 7.41 4.06 -11.22
N ARG A 66 7.83 4.49 -10.03
CA ARG A 66 7.44 5.82 -9.51
C ARG A 66 7.85 6.93 -10.47
N THR A 67 9.02 6.81 -11.12
CA THR A 67 9.50 7.78 -12.11
C THR A 67 8.56 7.88 -13.29
N ASP A 68 8.07 6.75 -13.81
CA ASP A 68 7.10 6.73 -14.91
C ASP A 68 5.79 7.41 -14.51
N CYS A 69 5.30 7.14 -13.29
CA CYS A 69 4.10 7.78 -12.76
C CYS A 69 4.28 9.30 -12.58
N MET A 70 5.46 9.76 -12.15
CA MET A 70 5.77 11.19 -12.02
C MET A 70 5.84 11.88 -13.39
N ALA A 71 6.50 11.26 -14.38
CA ALA A 71 6.56 11.78 -15.74
C ALA A 71 5.17 11.82 -16.39
N TYR A 72 4.33 10.80 -16.15
CA TYR A 72 2.94 10.81 -16.56
C TYR A 72 2.16 11.96 -15.91
N ALA A 73 2.30 12.13 -14.59
CA ALA A 73 1.64 13.21 -13.88
C ALA A 73 2.05 14.59 -14.41
N GLU A 74 3.34 14.81 -14.65
CA GLU A 74 3.87 16.06 -15.22
C GLU A 74 3.32 16.31 -16.63
N LYS A 75 3.37 15.29 -17.51
CA LYS A 75 2.87 15.38 -18.89
C LYS A 75 1.40 15.82 -18.96
N PHE A 76 0.58 15.38 -18.01
CA PHE A 76 -0.86 15.67 -17.97
C PHE A 76 -1.25 16.74 -16.94
N GLY A 77 -0.28 17.41 -16.30
CA GLY A 77 -0.54 18.47 -15.33
C GLY A 77 -1.27 17.99 -14.06
N ILE A 78 -1.09 16.72 -13.65
CA ILE A 78 -1.70 16.14 -12.45
C ILE A 78 -0.87 16.59 -11.23
N PRO A 79 -1.45 17.33 -10.27
CA PRO A 79 -0.73 17.75 -9.09
C PRO A 79 -0.41 16.55 -8.20
N VAL A 80 0.87 16.35 -7.88
CA VAL A 80 1.36 15.27 -7.01
C VAL A 80 2.17 15.85 -5.85
N SER A 81 1.91 15.39 -4.63
CA SER A 81 2.67 15.76 -3.42
C SER A 81 3.92 14.90 -3.20
N ALA A 82 4.16 13.97 -4.12
CA ALA A 82 5.23 12.98 -4.04
C ALA A 82 6.60 13.64 -4.17
N THR A 83 7.36 13.70 -3.08
CA THR A 83 8.80 14.02 -3.12
C THR A 83 9.61 12.74 -3.32
N VAL A 84 10.84 12.87 -3.85
CA VAL A 84 11.77 11.76 -4.09
C VAL A 84 12.28 11.12 -2.78
N LYS A 85 12.01 11.75 -1.62
CA LYS A 85 12.90 11.71 -0.46
C LYS A 85 12.38 10.94 0.75
N LYS A 86 11.43 10.02 0.60
CA LYS A 86 11.07 9.11 1.71
C LYS A 86 11.94 7.84 1.61
N PRO A 87 12.83 7.56 2.57
CA PRO A 87 13.76 6.43 2.49
C PRO A 87 13.07 5.07 2.64
N TYR A 88 11.86 5.06 3.21
CA TYR A 88 11.09 3.84 3.49
C TYR A 88 9.70 3.90 2.86
N SER A 89 9.23 2.75 2.38
CA SER A 89 7.82 2.50 2.13
C SER A 89 7.14 2.13 3.45
N ILE A 90 6.02 2.80 3.76
CA ILE A 90 5.36 2.70 5.07
C ILE A 90 3.89 2.40 4.85
N ASP A 91 3.39 1.34 5.48
CA ASP A 91 1.96 1.05 5.62
C ASP A 91 1.57 1.13 7.10
N ARG A 92 0.70 2.08 7.42
CA ARG A 92 0.28 2.41 8.79
C ARG A 92 -1.22 2.25 8.91
N ASN A 93 -1.64 1.56 9.96
CA ASN A 93 -3.02 1.54 10.41
C ASN A 93 -3.07 1.56 11.94
N LEU A 94 -4.26 1.45 12.54
CA LEU A 94 -4.42 1.49 13.99
C LEU A 94 -3.69 0.33 14.71
N LEU A 95 -3.51 -0.80 14.02
CA LEU A 95 -2.94 -2.00 14.61
C LEU A 95 -1.41 -2.03 14.51
N HIS A 96 -0.81 -1.49 13.43
CA HIS A 96 0.65 -1.50 13.28
C HIS A 96 1.20 -0.41 12.33
N ASN A 97 2.52 -0.32 12.30
CA ASN A 97 3.28 0.27 11.20
C ASN A 97 4.21 -0.80 10.62
N SER A 98 4.20 -0.99 9.31
CA SER A 98 5.24 -1.75 8.61
C SER A 98 6.11 -0.82 7.78
N PHE A 99 7.41 -1.08 7.79
CA PHE A 99 8.44 -0.36 7.04
C PHE A 99 9.16 -1.34 6.12
N GLU A 100 9.44 -0.92 4.89
CA GLU A 100 10.18 -1.72 3.91
C GLU A 100 11.01 -0.81 2.98
N GLY A 101 11.92 -1.43 2.23
CA GLY A 101 12.74 -0.77 1.22
C GLY A 101 13.94 -0.01 1.81
N GLY A 102 14.74 0.57 0.92
CA GLY A 102 15.91 1.36 1.31
C GLY A 102 16.95 0.50 2.02
N ILE A 103 17.44 0.96 3.17
CA ILE A 103 18.49 0.25 3.91
C ILE A 103 18.05 -1.11 4.46
N LEU A 104 16.73 -1.32 4.62
CA LEU A 104 16.14 -2.54 5.19
C LEU A 104 16.15 -3.72 4.22
N GLU A 105 16.49 -3.49 2.94
CA GLU A 105 16.67 -4.57 1.97
C GLU A 105 17.91 -5.43 2.27
N ASP A 106 18.87 -4.88 3.01
CA ASP A 106 20.01 -5.63 3.56
C ASP A 106 19.70 -6.05 5.00
N PRO A 107 19.43 -7.35 5.27
CA PRO A 107 19.09 -7.83 6.60
C PRO A 107 20.26 -7.74 7.60
N TRP A 108 21.48 -7.42 7.14
CA TRP A 108 22.63 -7.17 8.00
C TRP A 108 22.75 -5.72 8.46
N ARG A 109 21.90 -4.82 7.95
CA ARG A 109 21.82 -3.43 8.39
C ARG A 109 20.74 -3.27 9.46
N ALA A 110 21.12 -2.68 10.59
CA ALA A 110 20.16 -2.30 11.61
C ALA A 110 19.25 -1.15 11.10
N PRO A 111 17.97 -1.13 11.51
CA PRO A 111 17.10 0.01 11.25
C PRO A 111 17.61 1.26 11.97
N GLU A 112 17.40 2.43 11.37
CA GLU A 112 17.71 3.72 12.00
C GLU A 112 16.60 4.11 12.98
N GLU A 113 16.95 4.72 14.12
CA GLU A 113 15.96 5.14 15.15
C GLU A 113 14.88 6.08 14.57
N SER A 114 15.27 6.95 13.63
CA SER A 114 14.37 7.88 12.95
C SER A 114 13.28 7.20 12.10
N MET A 115 13.40 5.88 11.86
CA MET A 115 12.38 5.06 11.21
C MET A 115 11.14 4.89 12.10
N PHE A 116 11.30 4.79 13.42
CA PHE A 116 10.20 4.50 14.34
C PHE A 116 9.39 5.77 14.63
N ILE A 117 8.20 5.88 14.04
CA ILE A 117 7.35 7.08 14.13
C ILE A 117 6.21 6.98 15.16
N THR A 118 6.18 5.92 15.98
CA THR A 118 5.03 5.67 16.89
C THR A 118 5.45 5.14 18.25
N THR A 119 6.53 4.38 18.32
CA THR A 119 7.09 3.85 19.58
C THR A 119 8.40 4.56 19.88
N ALA A 120 8.68 4.81 21.15
CA ALA A 120 10.04 5.05 21.62
C ALA A 120 10.82 3.73 21.64
N SER A 121 12.15 3.81 21.55
CA SER A 121 13.01 2.67 21.85
C SER A 121 12.87 2.25 23.33
N PRO A 122 13.14 0.98 23.67
CA PRO A 122 13.20 0.56 25.08
C PRO A 122 14.17 1.39 25.92
N GLU A 123 15.27 1.86 25.33
CA GLU A 123 16.28 2.69 25.99
C GLU A 123 15.78 4.11 26.29
N GLU A 124 14.85 4.63 25.49
CA GLU A 124 14.21 5.94 25.71
C GLU A 124 12.86 5.82 26.44
N ALA A 125 12.42 4.61 26.78
CA ALA A 125 11.18 4.39 27.51
C ALA A 125 11.33 4.80 28.99
N PRO A 126 10.25 5.26 29.65
CA PRO A 126 10.28 5.53 31.09
C PRO A 126 10.56 4.25 31.91
N ASP A 127 11.35 4.37 32.97
CA ASP A 127 11.64 3.29 33.95
C ASP A 127 10.45 2.98 34.90
N THR A 128 9.24 3.43 34.56
CA THR A 128 8.04 3.36 35.41
C THR A 128 6.92 2.60 34.75
#